data_AF-A0A929TAS1-F1
#
_entry.id   AF-A0A929TAS1-F1
#
_cell.length_a   1.000
_cell.length_b   1.000
_cell.length_c   1.000
_cell.angle_alpha   90.00
_cell.angle_beta   90.00
_cell.angle_gamma   90.00
#
_symmetry.space_group_name_H-M   'P 1'
#
loop_
_entity.id
_entity.type
_entity.pdbx_description
1 polymer ?
#
loop_
_entity_poly.entity_id
_entity_poly.type
_entity_poly.pdbx_seq_one_letter_code
_entity_poly.pdbx_strand_id
1 'polypeptide(L)'
;MTSMNRLAKKSLTASVLLTMILSLMPAINARADGGYTATAIRNKDFTTGGDSNHVSYGAFNISDQGNVAAFCMNYDYMAPDTNGVSGYIAKTVQPTSQNQAADLLDKYAGSPSNLTANLHGADLYQKVMTVLYYGYKGDGSAKIIGDQSLSGPRDELYRIATQFAIWHYTDGKTAFSDKIGQKGAFFKDVVDNLSDGDADWAYNMYSALVSDSLALPDGFYQNHELTIYVAPERKTGAAKYKPWQNMISVRSIRDRKGKEFDFSKVDVNGSGSKELPGAQLSVKGKDDRGNDVNESWPSGNTAHRFKLYPGSYTMTETQSPKGFQTTTETVDFVVKEVNGDLK
;
A
#
# COMPACT_ATOMS: atom_id res chain seq x y z
N MET A 1 44.76 -25.83 32.04
CA MET A 1 43.34 -25.67 31.67
C MET A 1 43.19 -24.34 30.96
N THR A 2 43.25 -24.37 29.63
CA THR A 2 43.13 -23.17 28.79
C THR A 2 41.63 -22.94 28.56
N SER A 3 41.08 -21.88 29.15
CA SER A 3 39.69 -21.47 28.95
C SER A 3 39.48 -21.10 27.48
N MET A 4 38.82 -21.97 26.71
CA MET A 4 38.33 -21.63 25.37
C MET A 4 37.21 -20.60 25.54
N ASN A 5 37.49 -19.35 25.22
CA ASN A 5 36.47 -18.31 25.02
C ASN A 5 35.57 -18.73 23.85
N ARG A 6 34.43 -19.35 24.14
CA ARG A 6 33.40 -19.63 23.14
C ARG A 6 32.69 -18.33 22.78
N LEU A 7 32.95 -17.83 21.58
CA LEU A 7 32.21 -16.72 20.97
C LEU A 7 30.82 -17.23 20.56
N ALA A 8 29.77 -16.58 21.07
CA ALA A 8 28.43 -16.74 20.53
C ALA A 8 28.27 -15.79 19.34
N LYS A 9 28.32 -16.30 18.11
CA LYS A 9 27.86 -15.51 16.95
C LYS A 9 27.37 -16.34 15.78
N LYS A 10 26.13 -16.02 15.39
CA LYS A 10 25.35 -16.42 14.20
C LYS A 10 24.53 -17.71 14.24
N SER A 11 23.37 -17.62 14.90
CA SER A 11 22.11 -18.14 14.35
C SER A 11 20.96 -17.54 15.16
N LEU A 12 20.58 -16.30 14.85
CA LEU A 12 19.21 -15.85 15.11
C LEU A 12 18.47 -16.14 13.81
N THR A 13 18.09 -17.40 13.60
CA THR A 13 17.16 -17.75 12.53
C THR A 13 15.78 -17.31 12.98
N ALA A 14 15.43 -16.06 12.72
CA ALA A 14 14.07 -15.82 12.26
C ALA A 14 14.00 -16.50 10.89
N SER A 15 13.14 -17.52 10.72
CA SER A 15 12.82 -18.07 9.40
C SER A 15 12.02 -17.04 8.61
N VAL A 16 12.68 -15.95 8.23
CA VAL A 16 12.20 -14.86 7.41
C VAL A 16 13.39 -14.44 6.56
N LEU A 17 13.24 -14.52 5.25
CA LEU A 17 14.23 -14.08 4.27
C LEU A 17 14.65 -12.63 4.59
N LEU A 18 15.82 -12.48 5.19
CA LEU A 18 16.38 -11.21 5.63
C LEU A 18 16.81 -10.39 4.40
N THR A 19 16.02 -9.39 4.04
CA THR A 19 16.49 -8.33 3.13
C THR A 19 16.79 -7.11 4.00
N MET A 20 18.06 -6.93 4.38
CA MET A 20 18.52 -5.73 5.09
C MET A 20 18.37 -4.51 4.19
N ILE A 21 17.58 -3.51 4.60
CA ILE A 21 17.58 -2.18 4.00
C ILE A 21 17.79 -1.19 5.14
N LEU A 22 18.90 -0.45 5.10
CA LEU A 22 19.15 0.70 5.97
C LEU A 22 18.11 1.80 5.69
N SER A 23 17.44 2.33 6.71
CA SER A 23 17.30 3.79 6.85
C SER A 23 16.62 4.18 8.18
N LEU A 24 17.22 5.18 8.81
CA LEU A 24 16.67 5.99 9.91
C LEU A 24 15.58 6.93 9.36
N MET A 25 14.45 7.08 10.06
CA MET A 25 13.81 8.38 10.45
C MET A 25 12.35 8.22 10.91
N PRO A 26 11.83 9.16 11.74
CA PRO A 26 10.51 9.09 12.34
C PRO A 26 9.40 9.51 11.36
N ALA A 27 8.26 8.82 11.43
CA ALA A 27 6.98 9.22 10.86
C ALA A 27 6.99 9.62 9.37
N ILE A 28 7.30 8.64 8.50
CA ILE A 28 6.85 8.48 7.11
C ILE A 28 7.52 7.16 6.68
N ASN A 29 6.74 6.11 6.39
CA ASN A 29 7.28 4.86 5.84
C ASN A 29 7.68 5.04 4.37
N ALA A 30 8.54 6.01 4.08
CA ALA A 30 9.22 6.09 2.80
C ALA A 30 10.39 5.10 2.87
N ARG A 31 10.27 3.96 2.17
CA ARG A 31 11.45 3.21 1.74
C ARG A 31 12.39 4.21 1.05
N ALA A 32 13.60 4.39 1.58
CA ALA A 32 14.52 5.46 1.19
C ALA A 32 15.03 5.38 -0.26
N ASP A 33 14.60 4.38 -1.03
CA ASP A 33 15.20 3.95 -2.28
C ASP A 33 14.23 3.87 -3.49
N GLY A 34 12.94 4.23 -3.35
CA GLY A 34 12.01 4.12 -4.48
C GLY A 34 11.83 2.65 -4.89
N GLY A 35 11.16 1.87 -4.05
CA GLY A 35 11.10 0.42 -4.16
C GLY A 35 9.81 -0.13 -4.76
N TYR A 36 8.84 0.70 -5.11
CA TYR A 36 7.55 0.25 -5.60
C TYR A 36 7.49 0.27 -7.13
N THR A 37 6.90 -0.77 -7.71
CA THR A 37 6.55 -0.85 -9.12
C THR A 37 5.04 -0.73 -9.25
N ALA A 38 4.58 0.25 -10.03
CA ALA A 38 3.18 0.36 -10.42
C ALA A 38 2.99 -0.30 -11.79
N THR A 39 2.11 -1.28 -11.87
CA THR A 39 1.82 -2.05 -13.09
C THR A 39 0.33 -2.00 -13.38
N ALA A 40 -0.04 -1.67 -14.61
CA ALA A 40 -1.45 -1.61 -14.97
C ALA A 40 -2.10 -3.00 -14.89
N ILE A 41 -3.32 -3.05 -14.35
CA ILE A 41 -4.12 -4.27 -14.36
C ILE A 41 -4.79 -4.37 -15.73
N ARG A 42 -4.60 -5.49 -16.44
CA ARG A 42 -5.21 -5.70 -17.76
C ARG A 42 -6.74 -5.72 -17.67
N ASN A 43 -7.41 -5.31 -18.74
CA ASN A 43 -8.86 -5.24 -18.80
C ASN A 43 -9.37 -6.42 -19.60
N LYS A 44 -10.56 -6.91 -19.28
CA LYS A 44 -11.21 -7.93 -20.10
C LYS A 44 -11.75 -7.29 -21.39
N ASP A 45 -11.43 -7.89 -22.53
CA ASP A 45 -12.12 -7.65 -23.79
C ASP A 45 -13.54 -8.23 -23.69
N PHE A 46 -14.55 -7.37 -23.80
CA PHE A 46 -15.95 -7.76 -23.68
C PHE A 46 -16.44 -8.57 -24.88
N THR A 47 -15.76 -8.51 -26.04
CA THR A 47 -16.15 -9.27 -27.23
C THR A 47 -15.66 -10.70 -27.21
N THR A 48 -14.39 -10.91 -26.86
CA THR A 48 -13.75 -12.23 -26.86
C THR A 48 -13.77 -12.89 -25.49
N GLY A 49 -14.02 -12.11 -24.43
CA GLY A 49 -13.89 -12.56 -23.06
C GLY A 49 -12.43 -12.79 -22.64
N GLY A 50 -11.45 -12.41 -23.46
CA GLY A 50 -10.01 -12.52 -23.17
C GLY A 50 -9.43 -11.24 -22.55
N ASP A 51 -8.11 -11.20 -22.33
CA ASP A 51 -7.43 -9.98 -21.88
C ASP A 51 -7.22 -9.01 -23.06
N SER A 52 -7.60 -7.75 -22.87
CA SER A 52 -7.39 -6.67 -23.82
C SER A 52 -5.98 -6.07 -23.71
N ASN A 53 -5.42 -5.66 -24.85
CA ASN A 53 -4.21 -4.84 -24.92
C ASN A 53 -4.49 -3.35 -24.65
N HIS A 54 -5.77 -2.97 -24.60
CA HIS A 54 -6.18 -1.62 -24.20
C HIS A 54 -6.11 -1.53 -22.67
N VAL A 55 -5.02 -0.92 -22.20
CA VAL A 55 -4.87 -0.53 -20.80
C VAL A 55 -5.77 0.69 -20.56
N SER A 56 -7.09 0.50 -20.51
CA SER A 56 -7.97 1.58 -20.06
C SER A 56 -7.82 1.73 -18.56
N TYR A 57 -7.71 2.99 -18.15
CA TYR A 57 -7.30 3.48 -16.84
C TYR A 57 -8.21 2.98 -15.72
N GLY A 58 -8.10 1.70 -15.35
CA GLY A 58 -9.01 1.06 -14.40
C GLY A 58 -8.40 1.05 -13.00
N ALA A 59 -7.27 0.39 -12.85
CA ALA A 59 -6.48 0.36 -11.62
C ALA A 59 -5.09 -0.24 -11.89
N PHE A 60 -4.24 -0.18 -10.86
CA PHE A 60 -2.84 -0.57 -10.90
C PHE A 60 -2.52 -1.46 -9.71
N ASN A 61 -1.70 -2.48 -9.94
CA ASN A 61 -1.06 -3.24 -8.89
C ASN A 61 0.20 -2.50 -8.45
N ILE A 62 0.39 -2.38 -7.14
CA ILE A 62 1.63 -1.89 -6.55
C ILE A 62 2.37 -3.09 -5.94
N SER A 63 3.65 -3.25 -6.28
CA SER A 63 4.48 -4.32 -5.70
C SER A 63 4.44 -4.28 -4.16
N ASP A 64 4.51 -5.45 -3.50
CA ASP A 64 4.50 -5.58 -2.04
C ASP A 64 3.19 -5.12 -1.31
N GLN A 65 2.07 -4.87 -2.02
CA GLN A 65 0.78 -4.46 -1.41
C GLN A 65 -0.34 -5.53 -1.47
N GLY A 66 0.00 -6.77 -1.82
CA GLY A 66 -1.00 -7.83 -2.01
C GLY A 66 -1.95 -7.54 -3.18
N ASN A 67 -3.25 -7.79 -3.00
CA ASN A 67 -4.29 -7.63 -4.03
C ASN A 67 -5.03 -6.27 -3.98
N VAL A 68 -4.48 -5.26 -3.28
CA VAL A 68 -5.12 -3.95 -3.16
C VAL A 68 -4.89 -3.15 -4.44
N ALA A 69 -5.98 -2.71 -5.06
CA ALA A 69 -5.95 -1.85 -6.23
C ALA A 69 -5.50 -0.43 -5.87
N ALA A 70 -4.60 0.13 -6.66
CA ALA A 70 -4.26 1.56 -6.64
C ALA A 70 -4.80 2.25 -7.90
N PHE A 71 -4.99 3.56 -7.82
CA PHE A 71 -5.58 4.37 -8.88
C PHE A 71 -4.70 5.56 -9.21
N CYS A 72 -4.74 6.01 -10.44
CA CYS A 72 -4.08 7.22 -10.89
C CYS A 72 -4.67 8.49 -10.28
N MET A 73 -3.84 9.54 -10.13
CA MET A 73 -4.29 10.85 -9.61
C MET A 73 -4.11 12.03 -10.58
N ASN A 74 -3.51 11.81 -11.76
CA ASN A 74 -3.09 12.91 -12.63
C ASN A 74 -3.49 12.61 -14.08
N TYR A 75 -4.73 12.95 -14.46
CA TYR A 75 -5.32 12.57 -15.75
C TYR A 75 -4.41 12.83 -16.97
N ASP A 76 -3.78 14.01 -17.05
CA ASP A 76 -2.99 14.41 -18.22
C ASP A 76 -1.55 13.88 -18.23
N TYR A 77 -1.12 13.18 -17.18
CA TYR A 77 0.20 12.55 -17.09
C TYR A 77 0.21 11.15 -17.73
N MET A 78 1.38 10.55 -17.90
CA MET A 78 1.50 9.20 -18.45
C MET A 78 1.20 8.16 -17.37
N ALA A 79 0.21 7.29 -17.62
CA ALA A 79 -0.02 6.12 -16.79
C ALA A 79 1.08 5.06 -17.09
N PRO A 80 1.54 4.31 -16.09
CA PRO A 80 2.27 3.06 -16.31
C PRO A 80 1.47 2.11 -17.21
N ASP A 81 2.17 1.27 -17.96
CA ASP A 81 1.56 0.19 -18.74
C ASP A 81 1.69 -1.16 -17.99
N THR A 82 1.47 -2.26 -18.70
CA THR A 82 1.60 -3.62 -18.18
C THR A 82 3.05 -4.06 -17.95
N ASN A 83 4.05 -3.35 -18.50
CA ASN A 83 5.46 -3.58 -18.19
C ASN A 83 5.83 -2.96 -16.83
N GLY A 84 5.03 -1.99 -16.40
CA GLY A 84 5.16 -1.34 -15.11
C GLY A 84 6.27 -0.30 -15.07
N VAL A 85 6.20 0.56 -14.05
CA VAL A 85 7.20 1.60 -13.79
C VAL A 85 7.68 1.45 -12.35
N SER A 86 8.98 1.20 -12.17
CA SER A 86 9.63 1.08 -10.86
C SER A 86 10.18 2.41 -10.39
N GLY A 87 10.35 2.56 -9.07
CA GLY A 87 10.90 3.78 -8.47
C GLY A 87 9.88 4.63 -7.73
N TYR A 88 8.64 4.13 -7.56
CA TYR A 88 7.63 4.83 -6.78
C TYR A 88 8.01 4.90 -5.30
N ILE A 89 7.71 6.02 -4.67
CA ILE A 89 7.91 6.25 -3.24
C ILE A 89 6.54 6.33 -2.56
N ALA A 90 6.27 5.44 -1.63
CA ALA A 90 5.03 5.45 -0.85
C ALA A 90 5.08 6.54 0.24
N LYS A 91 3.99 7.29 0.35
CA LYS A 91 3.69 8.24 1.43
C LYS A 91 2.38 7.81 2.08
N THR A 92 2.50 6.98 3.12
CA THR A 92 1.35 6.51 3.90
C THR A 92 1.04 7.51 5.01
N VAL A 93 -0.23 7.91 5.10
CA VAL A 93 -0.72 8.84 6.12
C VAL A 93 -1.55 8.10 7.14
N GLN A 94 -1.18 8.29 8.41
CA GLN A 94 -1.85 7.70 9.55
C GLN A 94 -3.22 8.34 9.80
N PRO A 95 -4.18 7.61 10.39
CA PRO A 95 -5.52 8.10 10.77
C PRO A 95 -5.55 9.44 11.51
N THR A 96 -4.56 9.66 12.37
CA THR A 96 -4.43 10.85 13.22
C THR A 96 -3.89 12.07 12.48
N SER A 97 -3.44 11.91 11.23
CA SER A 97 -2.71 12.90 10.45
C SER A 97 -3.49 13.40 9.23
N GLN A 98 -4.80 13.61 9.36
CA GLN A 98 -5.66 13.99 8.22
C GLN A 98 -5.21 15.28 7.51
N ASN A 99 -4.70 16.28 8.24
CA ASN A 99 -4.13 17.49 7.64
C ASN A 99 -2.95 17.17 6.72
N GLN A 100 -2.11 16.20 7.10
CA GLN A 100 -1.00 15.75 6.25
C GLN A 100 -1.51 15.05 4.97
N ALA A 101 -2.63 14.32 5.05
CA ALA A 101 -3.24 13.71 3.87
C ALA A 101 -3.77 14.76 2.90
N ALA A 102 -4.43 15.79 3.43
CA ALA A 102 -4.88 16.95 2.67
C ALA A 102 -3.71 17.66 1.98
N ASP A 103 -2.63 17.97 2.70
CA ASP A 103 -1.44 18.62 2.13
C ASP A 103 -0.77 17.78 1.04
N LEU A 104 -0.73 16.45 1.22
CA LEU A 104 -0.17 15.54 0.21
C LEU A 104 -1.05 15.46 -1.03
N LEU A 105 -2.38 15.43 -0.87
CA LEU A 105 -3.31 15.45 -1.99
C LEU A 105 -3.19 16.76 -2.76
N ASP A 106 -3.20 17.92 -2.10
CA ASP A 106 -2.98 19.20 -2.76
C ASP A 106 -1.63 19.22 -3.49
N LYS A 107 -0.59 18.61 -2.92
CA LYS A 107 0.72 18.57 -3.58
C LYS A 107 0.78 17.65 -4.80
N TYR A 108 0.13 16.49 -4.76
CA TYR A 108 0.37 15.40 -5.71
C TYR A 108 -0.81 15.04 -6.62
N ALA A 109 -2.02 15.54 -6.34
CA ALA A 109 -3.17 15.40 -7.21
C ALA A 109 -3.12 16.41 -8.37
N GLY A 110 -3.63 16.00 -9.54
CA GLY A 110 -3.79 16.86 -10.70
C GLY A 110 -2.56 17.02 -11.61
N SER A 111 -2.76 17.52 -12.84
CA SER A 111 -1.71 17.72 -13.85
C SER A 111 -1.63 19.19 -14.31
N PRO A 112 -0.80 20.11 -13.75
CA PRO A 112 0.21 20.02 -12.69
C PRO A 112 -0.23 20.66 -11.35
N SER A 113 0.08 19.99 -10.25
CA SER A 113 0.06 20.47 -8.85
C SER A 113 -1.15 21.34 -8.48
N ASN A 114 -2.27 20.73 -8.07
CA ASN A 114 -3.51 21.36 -7.58
C ASN A 114 -4.33 22.22 -8.55
N LEU A 115 -3.74 22.77 -9.61
CA LEU A 115 -4.46 23.68 -10.52
C LEU A 115 -5.65 23.02 -11.22
N THR A 116 -5.61 21.71 -11.39
CA THR A 116 -6.64 20.94 -12.08
C THR A 116 -7.69 20.33 -11.15
N ALA A 117 -7.44 20.32 -9.84
CA ALA A 117 -8.39 19.83 -8.86
C ALA A 117 -9.52 20.85 -8.65
N ASN A 118 -10.75 20.35 -8.50
CA ASN A 118 -11.91 21.20 -8.21
C ASN A 118 -11.98 21.62 -6.75
N LEU A 119 -11.39 20.82 -5.86
CA LEU A 119 -11.39 20.98 -4.41
C LEU A 119 -9.96 20.95 -3.88
N HIS A 120 -9.77 21.42 -2.65
CA HIS A 120 -8.48 21.47 -1.95
C HIS A 120 -8.61 21.04 -0.49
N GLY A 121 -7.48 20.77 0.15
CA GLY A 121 -7.41 20.55 1.59
C GLY A 121 -8.30 19.40 2.07
N ALA A 122 -9.01 19.66 3.18
CA ALA A 122 -9.88 18.68 3.82
C ALA A 122 -11.04 18.21 2.92
N ASP A 123 -11.58 19.09 2.07
CA ASP A 123 -12.70 18.75 1.19
C ASP A 123 -12.26 17.77 0.09
N LEU A 124 -11.11 18.01 -0.53
CA LEU A 124 -10.52 17.08 -1.50
C LEU A 124 -10.22 15.74 -0.84
N TYR A 125 -9.59 15.77 0.34
CA TYR A 125 -9.30 14.57 1.11
C TYR A 125 -10.56 13.77 1.42
N GLN A 126 -11.62 14.42 1.90
CA GLN A 126 -12.87 13.76 2.21
C GLN A 126 -13.49 13.10 0.98
N LYS A 127 -13.60 13.82 -0.13
CA LYS A 127 -14.23 13.30 -1.35
C LYS A 127 -13.44 12.15 -1.97
N VAL A 128 -12.12 12.26 -2.04
CA VAL A 128 -11.26 11.18 -2.55
C VAL A 128 -11.34 9.93 -1.66
N MET A 129 -11.34 10.09 -0.33
CA MET A 129 -11.51 8.96 0.58
C MET A 129 -12.88 8.32 0.47
N THR A 130 -13.96 9.10 0.25
CA THR A 130 -15.29 8.57 -0.03
C THR A 130 -15.28 7.67 -1.27
N VAL A 131 -14.69 8.14 -2.37
CA VAL A 131 -14.57 7.36 -3.61
C VAL A 131 -13.79 6.07 -3.38
N LEU A 132 -12.64 6.14 -2.70
CA LEU A 132 -11.80 4.98 -2.44
C LEU A 132 -12.45 3.97 -1.47
N TYR A 133 -13.34 4.42 -0.58
CA TYR A 133 -14.03 3.53 0.36
C TYR A 133 -15.15 2.72 -0.29
N TYR A 134 -16.02 3.41 -1.04
CA TYR A 134 -17.16 2.78 -1.70
C TYR A 134 -16.77 2.13 -3.02
N GLY A 135 -15.78 2.68 -3.72
CA GLY A 135 -15.28 2.21 -5.01
C GLY A 135 -14.60 0.84 -4.99
N TYR A 136 -14.07 0.49 -6.16
CA TYR A 136 -13.38 -0.78 -6.37
C TYR A 136 -12.09 -0.88 -5.52
N LYS A 137 -11.82 -2.08 -4.98
CA LYS A 137 -10.66 -2.33 -4.09
C LYS A 137 -9.69 -3.41 -4.58
N GLY A 138 -10.10 -4.26 -5.53
CA GLY A 138 -9.28 -5.37 -6.03
C GLY A 138 -9.28 -6.64 -5.17
N ASP A 139 -9.63 -6.54 -3.89
CA ASP A 139 -9.66 -7.66 -2.94
C ASP A 139 -11.06 -8.26 -2.72
N GLY A 140 -12.06 -7.79 -3.48
CA GLY A 140 -13.47 -8.19 -3.34
C GLY A 140 -14.18 -7.60 -2.11
N SER A 141 -13.51 -6.76 -1.31
CA SER A 141 -14.10 -6.09 -0.13
C SER A 141 -14.73 -4.73 -0.44
N ALA A 142 -14.91 -4.42 -1.73
CA ALA A 142 -15.53 -3.18 -2.18
C ALA A 142 -16.94 -3.05 -1.59
N LYS A 143 -17.22 -1.90 -0.96
CA LYS A 143 -18.56 -1.60 -0.46
C LYS A 143 -19.36 -0.94 -1.58
N ILE A 144 -19.75 -1.75 -2.55
CA ILE A 144 -20.43 -1.28 -3.76
C ILE A 144 -21.76 -0.63 -3.36
N ILE A 145 -21.99 0.56 -3.89
CA ILE A 145 -23.21 1.32 -3.61
C ILE A 145 -24.43 0.54 -4.11
N GLY A 146 -25.39 0.30 -3.21
CA GLY A 146 -26.66 -0.36 -3.54
C GLY A 146 -26.67 -1.88 -3.46
N ASP A 147 -25.83 -2.49 -2.60
CA ASP A 147 -25.81 -3.94 -2.29
C ASP A 147 -25.70 -4.86 -3.52
N GLN A 148 -24.97 -4.41 -4.54
CA GLN A 148 -24.78 -5.19 -5.77
C GLN A 148 -23.62 -6.17 -5.60
N SER A 149 -23.85 -7.45 -5.87
CA SER A 149 -22.76 -8.38 -6.21
C SER A 149 -22.32 -8.08 -7.64
N LEU A 150 -21.04 -7.74 -7.83
CA LEU A 150 -20.48 -7.57 -9.16
C LEU A 150 -20.06 -8.95 -9.70
N SER A 151 -20.63 -9.33 -10.84
CA SER A 151 -20.21 -10.54 -11.56
C SER A 151 -19.92 -10.21 -13.01
N GLY A 152 -18.80 -10.71 -13.52
CA GLY A 152 -18.44 -10.58 -14.93
C GLY A 152 -18.11 -9.14 -15.35
N PRO A 153 -18.64 -8.65 -16.48
CA PRO A 153 -18.28 -7.34 -17.07
C PRO A 153 -18.33 -6.13 -16.13
N ARG A 154 -19.25 -6.14 -15.16
CA ARG A 154 -19.53 -4.99 -14.29
C ARG A 154 -18.49 -4.76 -13.22
N ASP A 155 -17.73 -5.78 -12.84
CA ASP A 155 -16.58 -5.62 -11.94
C ASP A 155 -15.53 -4.69 -12.54
N GLU A 156 -15.22 -4.93 -13.83
CA GLU A 156 -14.25 -4.13 -14.58
C GLU A 156 -14.74 -2.70 -14.84
N LEU A 157 -16.03 -2.55 -15.15
CA LEU A 157 -16.63 -1.24 -15.32
C LEU A 157 -16.68 -0.46 -14.00
N TYR A 158 -16.85 -1.14 -12.86
CA TYR A 158 -16.82 -0.48 -11.55
C TYR A 158 -15.42 0.03 -11.20
N ARG A 159 -14.41 -0.75 -11.53
CA ARG A 159 -13.00 -0.34 -11.43
C ARG A 159 -12.73 0.91 -12.27
N ILE A 160 -13.15 0.94 -13.54
CA ILE A 160 -13.01 2.12 -14.42
C ILE A 160 -13.80 3.33 -13.89
N ALA A 161 -15.05 3.13 -13.45
CA ALA A 161 -15.87 4.17 -12.85
C ALA A 161 -15.22 4.76 -11.59
N THR A 162 -14.55 3.92 -10.79
CA THR A 162 -13.80 4.34 -9.59
C THR A 162 -12.63 5.24 -9.96
N GLN A 163 -11.82 4.87 -10.96
CA GLN A 163 -10.74 5.74 -11.46
C GLN A 163 -11.28 7.11 -11.91
N PHE A 164 -12.39 7.11 -12.63
CA PHE A 164 -12.97 8.33 -13.17
C PHE A 164 -13.56 9.23 -12.08
N ALA A 165 -14.12 8.62 -11.03
CA ALA A 165 -14.56 9.35 -9.84
C ALA A 165 -13.38 10.00 -9.09
N ILE A 166 -12.21 9.38 -9.07
CA ILE A 166 -10.99 10.01 -8.52
C ILE A 166 -10.59 11.22 -9.35
N TRP A 167 -10.52 11.07 -10.69
CA TRP A 167 -10.19 12.18 -11.59
C TRP A 167 -11.20 13.31 -11.62
N HIS A 168 -12.47 13.04 -11.29
CA HIS A 168 -13.45 14.12 -11.10
C HIS A 168 -13.00 15.11 -10.04
N TYR A 169 -12.39 14.63 -8.95
CA TYR A 169 -11.90 15.51 -7.88
C TYR A 169 -10.46 15.99 -8.13
N THR A 170 -9.57 15.14 -8.65
CA THR A 170 -8.15 15.50 -8.85
C THR A 170 -7.90 16.30 -10.13
N ASP A 171 -8.74 16.17 -11.15
CA ASP A 171 -8.53 16.71 -12.51
C ASP A 171 -9.82 17.29 -13.14
N GLY A 172 -10.83 17.60 -12.33
CA GLY A 172 -12.13 18.07 -12.81
C GLY A 172 -12.14 19.46 -13.48
N LYS A 173 -11.02 20.20 -13.48
CA LYS A 173 -10.84 21.44 -14.29
C LYS A 173 -10.15 21.19 -15.64
N THR A 174 -9.88 19.94 -16.01
CA THR A 174 -9.22 19.58 -17.29
C THR A 174 -10.24 19.19 -18.37
N ALA A 175 -9.72 18.82 -19.55
CA ALA A 175 -10.49 18.17 -20.62
C ALA A 175 -11.19 16.87 -20.16
N PHE A 176 -10.83 16.31 -19.00
CA PHE A 176 -11.57 15.21 -18.38
C PHE A 176 -13.03 15.59 -18.12
N SER A 177 -13.31 16.81 -17.65
CA SER A 177 -14.67 17.26 -17.31
C SER A 177 -15.60 17.24 -18.53
N ASP A 178 -15.10 17.75 -19.67
CA ASP A 178 -15.84 17.74 -20.94
C ASP A 178 -16.09 16.31 -21.43
N LYS A 179 -15.12 15.42 -21.24
CA LYS A 179 -15.22 14.00 -21.62
C LYS A 179 -16.26 13.27 -20.78
N ILE A 180 -16.16 13.32 -19.45
CA ILE A 180 -17.08 12.61 -18.56
C ILE A 180 -18.52 13.17 -18.66
N GLY A 181 -18.68 14.43 -19.08
CA GLY A 181 -19.96 15.03 -19.42
C GLY A 181 -20.71 14.34 -20.57
N GLN A 182 -20.02 13.56 -21.41
CA GLN A 182 -20.62 12.76 -22.48
C GLN A 182 -21.32 11.47 -21.98
N LYS A 183 -21.29 11.22 -20.67
CA LYS A 183 -22.01 10.12 -19.99
C LYS A 183 -21.61 8.74 -20.52
N GLY A 184 -22.57 7.86 -20.80
CA GLY A 184 -22.32 6.53 -21.35
C GLY A 184 -21.48 6.55 -22.63
N ALA A 185 -21.58 7.58 -23.47
CA ALA A 185 -20.76 7.68 -24.68
C ALA A 185 -19.25 7.71 -24.36
N PHE A 186 -18.84 8.39 -23.28
CA PHE A 186 -17.44 8.39 -22.86
C PHE A 186 -16.96 7.00 -22.42
N PHE A 187 -17.81 6.21 -21.76
CA PHE A 187 -17.45 4.84 -21.39
C PHE A 187 -17.26 3.95 -22.63
N LYS A 188 -18.04 4.18 -23.69
CA LYS A 188 -17.88 3.47 -24.98
C LYS A 188 -16.60 3.88 -25.72
N ASP A 189 -16.11 5.12 -25.53
CA ASP A 189 -14.83 5.57 -26.08
C ASP A 189 -13.62 4.96 -25.35
N VAL A 190 -13.80 4.62 -24.07
CA VAL A 190 -12.74 4.06 -23.21
C VAL A 190 -12.71 2.54 -23.26
N VAL A 191 -13.86 1.93 -23.54
CA VAL A 191 -14.08 0.49 -23.51
C VAL A 191 -14.69 0.04 -24.82
N ASP A 192 -13.92 -0.70 -25.59
CA ASP A 192 -14.36 -1.23 -26.87
C ASP A 192 -15.57 -2.16 -26.73
N ASN A 193 -16.52 -2.02 -27.66
CA ASN A 193 -17.70 -2.87 -27.80
C ASN A 193 -18.62 -2.92 -26.57
N LEU A 194 -18.61 -1.86 -25.75
CA LEU A 194 -19.50 -1.74 -24.61
C LEU A 194 -20.95 -1.50 -25.05
N SER A 195 -21.89 -2.27 -24.46
CA SER A 195 -23.32 -2.09 -24.69
C SER A 195 -23.82 -0.75 -24.12
N ASP A 196 -24.88 -0.17 -24.68
CA ASP A 196 -25.45 1.08 -24.14
C ASP A 196 -25.89 0.92 -22.68
N GLY A 197 -26.47 -0.24 -22.33
CA GLY A 197 -26.92 -0.52 -20.97
C GLY A 197 -25.78 -0.63 -19.95
N ASP A 198 -24.64 -1.23 -20.34
CA ASP A 198 -23.46 -1.30 -19.46
C ASP A 198 -22.70 0.03 -19.40
N ALA A 199 -22.70 0.81 -20.49
CA ALA A 199 -22.16 2.16 -20.51
C ALA A 199 -22.93 3.11 -19.59
N ASP A 200 -24.27 3.07 -19.66
CA ASP A 200 -25.14 3.84 -18.75
C ASP A 200 -24.99 3.37 -17.31
N TRP A 201 -24.88 2.05 -17.08
CA TRP A 201 -24.62 1.51 -15.76
C TRP A 201 -23.29 2.01 -15.18
N ALA A 202 -22.22 2.00 -15.97
CA ALA A 202 -20.91 2.47 -15.52
C ALA A 202 -20.92 3.98 -15.20
N TYR A 203 -21.61 4.78 -16.02
CA TYR A 203 -21.81 6.20 -15.74
C TYR A 203 -22.64 6.45 -14.48
N ASN A 204 -23.66 5.63 -14.22
CA ASN A 204 -24.47 5.72 -13.00
C ASN A 204 -23.64 5.37 -11.76
N MET A 205 -22.75 4.38 -11.84
CA MET A 205 -21.83 4.06 -10.75
C MET A 205 -20.85 5.20 -10.48
N TYR A 206 -20.26 5.77 -11.53
CA TYR A 206 -19.44 6.98 -11.43
C TYR A 206 -20.22 8.11 -10.75
N SER A 207 -21.43 8.39 -11.21
CA SER A 207 -22.30 9.46 -10.68
C SER A 207 -22.65 9.25 -9.21
N ALA A 208 -22.87 7.99 -8.80
CA ALA A 208 -23.10 7.65 -7.41
C ALA A 208 -21.86 7.89 -6.54
N LEU A 209 -20.66 7.55 -7.02
CA LEU A 209 -19.40 7.75 -6.30
C LEU A 209 -19.05 9.23 -6.09
N VAL A 210 -19.44 10.11 -7.03
CA VAL A 210 -19.20 11.56 -6.93
C VAL A 210 -20.38 12.35 -6.36
N SER A 211 -21.42 11.65 -5.88
CA SER A 211 -22.61 12.28 -5.31
C SER A 211 -22.29 13.04 -4.02
N ASP A 212 -22.80 14.27 -3.91
CA ASP A 212 -22.63 15.07 -2.70
C ASP A 212 -23.31 14.50 -1.46
N SER A 213 -24.30 13.62 -1.65
CA SER A 213 -24.99 12.92 -0.56
C SER A 213 -24.23 11.71 -0.03
N LEU A 214 -23.18 11.25 -0.72
CA LEU A 214 -22.43 10.06 -0.31
C LEU A 214 -21.45 10.42 0.82
N ALA A 215 -21.77 9.95 2.03
CA ALA A 215 -20.98 10.20 3.23
C ALA A 215 -20.23 8.94 3.70
N LEU A 216 -19.03 9.14 4.23
CA LEU A 216 -18.27 8.10 4.92
C LEU A 216 -18.94 7.74 6.26
N PRO A 217 -18.88 6.47 6.69
CA PRO A 217 -19.45 6.07 7.97
C PRO A 217 -18.65 6.62 9.16
N ASP A 218 -19.31 6.73 10.30
CA ASP A 218 -18.66 7.10 11.56
C ASP A 218 -17.47 6.20 11.87
N GLY A 219 -16.40 6.79 12.40
CA GLY A 219 -15.20 6.03 12.73
C GLY A 219 -14.33 5.68 11.51
N PHE A 220 -14.69 6.10 10.29
CA PHE A 220 -13.95 5.75 9.08
C PHE A 220 -12.48 6.19 9.16
N TYR A 221 -12.23 7.47 9.42
CA TYR A 221 -10.88 8.03 9.38
C TYR A 221 -9.96 7.45 10.45
N GLN A 222 -10.50 6.95 11.57
CA GLN A 222 -9.76 6.28 12.63
C GLN A 222 -9.27 4.89 12.21
N ASN A 223 -9.81 4.34 11.13
CA ASN A 223 -9.66 2.94 10.74
C ASN A 223 -9.18 2.74 9.30
N HIS A 224 -8.81 3.80 8.58
CA HIS A 224 -8.35 3.72 7.18
C HIS A 224 -7.10 4.55 6.97
N GLU A 225 -6.14 3.97 6.25
CA GLU A 225 -4.87 4.59 5.91
C GLU A 225 -4.85 4.93 4.43
N LEU A 226 -4.54 6.18 4.12
CA LEU A 226 -4.30 6.62 2.75
C LEU A 226 -2.83 6.39 2.41
N THR A 227 -2.55 5.86 1.22
CA THR A 227 -1.19 5.86 0.68
C THR A 227 -1.18 6.55 -0.68
N ILE A 228 -0.30 7.53 -0.83
CA ILE A 228 0.05 8.13 -2.12
C ILE A 228 1.40 7.55 -2.56
N TYR A 229 1.44 6.96 -3.75
CA TYR A 229 2.68 6.53 -4.39
C TYR A 229 3.13 7.62 -5.35
N VAL A 230 4.19 8.32 -4.96
CA VAL A 230 4.77 9.39 -5.77
C VAL A 230 5.64 8.75 -6.85
N ALA A 231 5.36 9.10 -8.11
CA ALA A 231 6.05 8.54 -9.24
C ALA A 231 7.51 9.01 -9.33
N PRO A 232 8.43 8.19 -9.87
CA PRO A 232 9.81 8.60 -10.07
C PRO A 232 9.91 9.73 -11.09
N GLU A 233 10.92 10.59 -10.93
CA GLU A 233 11.27 11.55 -11.96
C GLU A 233 11.66 10.82 -13.25
N ARG A 234 11.11 11.27 -14.37
CA ARG A 234 11.49 10.73 -15.67
C ARG A 234 12.79 11.41 -16.10
N LYS A 235 13.92 10.67 -16.12
CA LYS A 235 15.19 11.18 -16.65
C LYS A 235 14.98 11.66 -18.10
N THR A 236 15.13 12.96 -18.35
CA THR A 236 14.84 13.57 -19.66
C THR A 236 16.06 14.21 -20.33
N GLY A 237 16.11 14.04 -21.65
CA GLY A 237 16.93 14.82 -22.59
C GLY A 237 16.11 15.51 -23.71
N ALA A 238 14.79 15.70 -23.57
CA ALA A 238 13.99 16.48 -24.53
C ALA A 238 12.70 17.08 -23.92
N ALA A 239 12.25 18.22 -24.46
CA ALA A 239 11.15 19.07 -23.98
C ALA A 239 9.71 18.51 -24.20
N LYS A 240 9.53 17.23 -24.56
CA LYS A 240 8.23 16.67 -24.98
C LYS A 240 7.65 15.61 -24.02
N TYR A 241 8.27 15.38 -22.86
CA TYR A 241 7.86 14.27 -22.00
C TYR A 241 6.92 14.71 -20.87
N LYS A 242 5.75 14.08 -20.83
CA LYS A 242 4.81 14.15 -19.70
C LYS A 242 5.37 13.34 -18.51
N PRO A 243 5.19 13.80 -17.25
CA PRO A 243 5.53 13.03 -16.05
C PRO A 243 4.71 11.74 -15.94
N TRP A 244 5.15 10.83 -15.09
CA TRP A 244 4.35 9.65 -14.71
C TRP A 244 3.24 10.04 -13.73
N GLN A 245 2.11 9.34 -13.80
CA GLN A 245 0.99 9.51 -12.88
C GLN A 245 1.37 9.01 -11.48
N ASN A 246 1.11 9.83 -10.46
CA ASN A 246 1.10 9.37 -9.08
C ASN A 246 -0.09 8.43 -8.87
N MET A 247 0.06 7.51 -7.92
CA MET A 247 -0.99 6.56 -7.56
C MET A 247 -1.52 6.82 -6.17
N ILE A 248 -2.74 6.34 -5.90
CA ILE A 248 -3.40 6.42 -4.61
C ILE A 248 -4.11 5.11 -4.28
N SER A 249 -4.04 4.71 -3.02
CA SER A 249 -4.82 3.61 -2.47
C SER A 249 -5.29 3.94 -1.06
N VAL A 250 -6.34 3.24 -0.64
CA VAL A 250 -6.76 3.21 0.77
C VAL A 250 -6.71 1.77 1.25
N ARG A 251 -6.25 1.56 2.48
CA ARG A 251 -6.36 0.26 3.14
C ARG A 251 -7.14 0.38 4.44
N SER A 252 -8.00 -0.60 4.69
CA SER A 252 -8.61 -0.76 6.00
C SER A 252 -7.54 -1.21 6.98
N ILE A 253 -7.44 -0.46 8.06
CA ILE A 253 -6.49 -0.70 9.13
C ILE A 253 -7.02 -1.84 10.02
N ARG A 254 -8.33 -1.98 10.17
CA ARG A 254 -8.93 -3.10 10.93
C ARG A 254 -8.53 -4.46 10.36
N ASP A 255 -8.28 -4.51 9.06
CA ASP A 255 -7.93 -5.74 8.35
C ASP A 255 -6.43 -6.00 8.33
N ARG A 256 -5.61 -5.20 9.04
CA ARG A 256 -4.19 -5.54 9.19
C ARG A 256 -4.10 -6.87 9.93
N LYS A 257 -3.58 -7.87 9.23
CA LYS A 257 -3.20 -9.13 9.86
C LYS A 257 -1.94 -8.84 10.67
N GLY A 258 -1.93 -9.25 11.93
CA GLY A 258 -0.67 -9.43 12.65
C GLY A 258 -0.37 -10.91 12.67
N LYS A 259 0.90 -11.26 12.72
CA LYS A 259 1.36 -12.64 12.69
C LYS A 259 2.19 -12.93 13.94
N GLU A 260 2.07 -14.13 14.47
CA GLU A 260 2.96 -14.60 15.52
C GLU A 260 4.31 -14.98 14.92
N PHE A 261 5.38 -14.47 15.52
CA PHE A 261 6.75 -14.78 15.13
C PHE A 261 7.45 -15.49 16.27
N ASP A 262 8.28 -16.47 15.92
CA ASP A 262 9.12 -17.21 16.84
C ASP A 262 10.50 -16.56 16.94
N PHE A 263 10.92 -16.31 18.17
CA PHE A 263 12.22 -15.76 18.52
C PHE A 263 12.99 -16.78 19.35
N SER A 264 14.03 -17.32 18.74
CA SER A 264 14.88 -18.37 19.31
C SER A 264 16.25 -17.86 19.68
N LYS A 265 16.84 -18.43 20.73
CA LYS A 265 18.24 -18.20 21.08
C LYS A 265 18.95 -19.53 21.09
N VAL A 266 19.89 -19.75 20.18
CA VAL A 266 20.63 -21.03 20.08
C VAL A 266 22.13 -20.84 20.32
N ASP A 267 22.82 -21.92 20.67
CA ASP A 267 24.29 -21.99 20.69
C ASP A 267 24.79 -22.25 19.27
N VAL A 268 25.69 -21.39 18.80
CA VAL A 268 26.23 -21.42 17.44
C VAL A 268 27.37 -22.43 17.29
N ASN A 269 27.99 -22.84 18.40
CA ASN A 269 29.06 -23.85 18.41
C ASN A 269 28.54 -25.25 18.79
N GLY A 270 27.24 -25.38 19.08
CA GLY A 270 26.56 -26.66 19.26
C GLY A 270 25.87 -27.10 17.96
N SER A 271 25.20 -28.26 17.98
CA SER A 271 24.19 -28.59 16.96
C SER A 271 23.20 -27.43 16.92
N GLY A 272 23.31 -26.52 15.94
CA GLY A 272 22.71 -25.18 15.87
C GLY A 272 21.17 -25.11 15.80
N SER A 273 20.51 -26.08 16.42
CA SER A 273 19.08 -26.30 16.52
C SER A 273 18.56 -26.37 17.96
N LYS A 274 19.44 -26.40 18.98
CA LYS A 274 19.02 -26.48 20.39
C LYS A 274 18.92 -25.09 21.02
N GLU A 275 17.75 -24.77 21.57
CA GLU A 275 17.51 -23.57 22.37
C GLU A 275 18.48 -23.48 23.55
N LEU A 276 18.90 -22.26 23.86
CA LEU A 276 19.89 -21.89 24.86
C LEU A 276 19.23 -21.01 25.92
N PRO A 277 18.86 -21.57 27.09
CA PRO A 277 18.23 -20.83 28.16
C PRO A 277 19.17 -19.84 28.87
N GLY A 278 18.60 -18.80 29.46
CA GLY A 278 19.28 -17.90 30.40
C GLY A 278 19.86 -16.62 29.82
N ALA A 279 19.55 -16.26 28.57
CA ALA A 279 19.78 -14.94 28.03
C ALA A 279 18.60 -14.01 28.35
N GLN A 280 18.81 -12.70 28.47
CA GLN A 280 17.71 -11.73 28.49
C GLN A 280 17.58 -11.06 27.11
N LEU A 281 16.42 -11.20 26.49
CA LEU A 281 16.12 -10.71 25.15
C LEU A 281 15.06 -9.61 25.20
N SER A 282 15.08 -8.74 24.20
CA SER A 282 14.03 -7.75 23.99
C SER A 282 13.83 -7.45 22.53
N VAL A 283 12.60 -7.10 22.15
CA VAL A 283 12.26 -6.52 20.86
C VAL A 283 11.60 -5.17 21.11
N LYS A 284 12.19 -4.12 20.52
CA LYS A 284 11.65 -2.76 20.57
C LYS A 284 11.47 -2.22 19.17
N GLY A 285 10.47 -1.38 18.96
CA GLY A 285 10.29 -0.72 17.68
C GLY A 285 8.94 -0.05 17.58
N LYS A 286 8.61 0.37 16.36
CA LYS A 286 7.30 0.90 16.05
C LYS A 286 6.70 0.09 14.92
N ASP A 287 5.43 -0.24 15.10
CA ASP A 287 4.64 -0.76 13.99
C ASP A 287 4.43 0.33 12.93
N ASP A 288 3.88 -0.06 11.79
CA ASP A 288 3.58 0.82 10.66
C ASP A 288 2.55 1.91 11.00
N ARG A 289 1.87 1.79 12.14
CA ARG A 289 0.96 2.79 12.72
C ARG A 289 1.63 3.70 13.77
N GLY A 290 2.93 3.51 14.04
CA GLY A 290 3.67 4.27 15.04
C GLY A 290 3.43 3.83 16.49
N ASN A 291 2.69 2.73 16.72
CA ASN A 291 2.52 2.16 18.06
C ASN A 291 3.84 1.53 18.51
N ASP A 292 4.21 1.77 19.76
CA ASP A 292 5.41 1.18 20.34
C ASP A 292 5.21 -0.31 20.65
N VAL A 293 6.18 -1.11 20.24
CA VAL A 293 6.38 -2.48 20.72
C VAL A 293 7.58 -2.47 21.65
N ASN A 294 7.41 -3.06 22.83
CA ASN A 294 8.48 -3.22 23.82
C ASN A 294 8.24 -4.53 24.59
N GLU A 295 8.73 -5.62 24.00
CA GLU A 295 8.59 -6.98 24.53
C GLU A 295 9.94 -7.43 25.10
N SER A 296 9.97 -8.08 26.26
CA SER A 296 11.20 -8.60 26.85
C SER A 296 10.97 -9.89 27.62
N TRP A 297 11.87 -10.86 27.45
CA TRP A 297 11.74 -12.20 28.02
C TRP A 297 13.11 -12.85 28.25
N PRO A 298 13.22 -13.77 29.22
CA PRO A 298 14.38 -14.65 29.34
C PRO A 298 14.29 -15.79 28.31
N SER A 299 15.41 -16.16 27.68
CA SER A 299 15.44 -17.32 26.78
C SER A 299 15.22 -18.61 27.56
N GLY A 300 14.45 -19.53 26.96
CA GLY A 300 14.04 -20.80 27.57
C GLY A 300 14.49 -22.02 26.75
N ASN A 301 13.84 -23.15 27.00
CA ASN A 301 14.04 -24.38 26.23
C ASN A 301 13.16 -24.45 24.96
N THR A 302 12.35 -23.41 24.72
CA THR A 302 11.46 -23.26 23.57
C THR A 302 11.56 -21.81 23.07
N ALA A 303 11.26 -21.60 21.78
CA ALA A 303 11.17 -20.26 21.21
C ALA A 303 10.13 -19.40 21.96
N HIS A 304 10.39 -18.10 22.06
CA HIS A 304 9.39 -17.14 22.52
C HIS A 304 8.54 -16.71 21.33
N ARG A 305 7.23 -16.77 21.50
CA ARG A 305 6.28 -16.45 20.43
C ARG A 305 5.45 -15.25 20.81
N PHE A 306 5.43 -14.23 19.97
CA PHE A 306 4.50 -13.12 20.13
C PHE A 306 4.12 -12.48 18.80
N LYS A 307 2.99 -11.76 18.83
CA LYS A 307 2.38 -11.16 17.64
C LYS A 307 3.05 -9.83 17.30
N LEU A 308 3.46 -9.70 16.04
CA LEU A 308 3.90 -8.45 15.44
C LEU A 308 2.99 -8.04 14.28
N TYR A 309 2.98 -6.74 14.02
CA TYR A 309 2.36 -6.13 12.86
C TYR A 309 3.46 -5.64 11.90
N PRO A 310 3.13 -5.26 10.66
CA PRO A 310 4.11 -4.61 9.80
C PRO A 310 4.77 -3.43 10.51
N GLY A 311 6.06 -3.24 10.33
CA GLY A 311 6.81 -2.25 11.11
C GLY A 311 8.30 -2.54 11.17
N SER A 312 9.03 -1.65 11.85
CA SER A 312 10.48 -1.73 12.01
C SER A 312 10.83 -1.96 13.47
N TYR A 313 11.63 -2.99 13.72
CA TYR A 313 11.93 -3.47 15.05
C TYR A 313 13.41 -3.80 15.20
N THR A 314 13.87 -3.75 16.44
CA THR A 314 15.22 -4.07 16.86
C THR A 314 15.14 -5.10 17.97
N MET A 315 15.74 -6.26 17.74
CA MET A 315 15.97 -7.26 18.78
C MET A 315 17.32 -7.01 19.46
N THR A 316 17.38 -7.13 20.78
CA THR A 316 18.60 -6.94 21.57
C THR A 316 18.73 -8.01 22.65
N GLU A 317 19.93 -8.56 22.78
CA GLU A 317 20.33 -9.35 23.95
C GLU A 317 20.97 -8.41 24.98
N THR A 318 20.40 -8.35 26.18
CA THR A 318 20.84 -7.43 27.25
C THR A 318 21.65 -8.15 28.33
N GLN A 319 21.54 -9.47 28.40
CA GLN A 319 22.30 -10.33 29.30
C GLN A 319 22.54 -11.67 28.61
N SER A 320 23.78 -12.16 28.62
CA SER A 320 24.11 -13.49 28.11
C SER A 320 23.81 -14.61 29.11
N PRO A 321 23.63 -15.84 28.62
CA PRO A 321 23.62 -17.03 29.48
C PRO A 321 24.94 -17.19 30.24
N LYS A 322 24.87 -17.82 31.42
CA LYS A 322 26.06 -18.11 32.23
C LYS A 322 27.10 -18.91 31.43
N GLY A 323 28.33 -18.41 31.39
CA GLY A 323 29.43 -19.03 30.63
C GLY A 323 29.56 -18.57 29.18
N PHE A 324 28.70 -17.65 28.73
CA PHE A 324 28.76 -17.01 27.41
C PHE A 324 29.03 -15.51 27.54
N GLN A 325 29.72 -14.93 26.55
CA GLN A 325 29.97 -13.49 26.53
C GLN A 325 28.68 -12.71 26.23
N THR A 326 28.48 -11.60 26.94
CA THR A 326 27.41 -10.65 26.64
C THR A 326 27.69 -9.98 25.31
N THR A 327 26.75 -10.12 24.39
CA THR A 327 26.73 -9.47 23.08
C THR A 327 26.05 -8.11 23.21
N THR A 328 26.68 -7.04 22.69
CA THR A 328 26.04 -5.71 22.53
C THR A 328 25.35 -5.57 21.17
N GLU A 329 25.05 -6.70 20.54
CA GLU A 329 24.61 -6.72 19.16
C GLU A 329 23.10 -6.63 19.06
N THR A 330 22.67 -5.75 18.17
CA THR A 330 21.27 -5.57 17.82
C THR A 330 20.99 -6.22 16.47
N VAL A 331 19.78 -6.74 16.31
CA VAL A 331 19.28 -7.22 15.03
C VAL A 331 18.10 -6.34 14.64
N ASP A 332 18.32 -5.50 13.64
CA ASP A 332 17.25 -4.72 13.04
C ASP A 332 16.52 -5.55 11.99
N PHE A 333 15.19 -5.56 12.05
CA PHE A 333 14.34 -6.29 11.13
C PHE A 333 13.06 -5.52 10.82
N VAL A 334 12.46 -5.83 9.67
CA VAL A 334 11.19 -5.25 9.23
C VAL A 334 10.20 -6.39 9.04
N VAL A 335 9.02 -6.25 9.60
CA VAL A 335 7.86 -7.08 9.27
C VAL A 335 7.11 -6.38 8.15
N LYS A 336 6.84 -7.11 7.06
CA LYS A 336 6.06 -6.57 5.93
C LYS A 336 5.23 -7.65 5.28
N GLU A 337 4.26 -7.23 4.47
CA GLU A 337 3.49 -8.15 3.65
C GLU A 337 4.26 -8.50 2.37
N VAL A 338 4.31 -9.79 2.05
CA VAL A 338 4.92 -10.33 0.84
C VAL A 338 3.97 -11.39 0.28
N ASN A 339 3.35 -11.10 -0.87
CA ASN A 339 2.35 -11.95 -1.52
C ASN A 339 1.15 -12.31 -0.62
N GLY A 340 0.66 -11.38 0.20
CA GLY A 340 -0.47 -11.63 1.11
C GLY A 340 -0.10 -12.17 2.49
N ASP A 341 1.16 -12.53 2.71
CA ASP A 341 1.65 -13.08 3.98
C ASP A 341 2.63 -12.14 4.66
N LEU A 342 2.51 -12.01 5.99
CA LEU A 342 3.52 -11.32 6.77
C LEU A 342 4.81 -12.14 6.88
N LYS A 343 5.91 -11.49 6.52
CA LYS A 343 7.27 -11.99 6.61
C LYS A 343 8.09 -10.95 7.35
#